data_AF-A0A7R9A6F7-F1
#
_entry.id   AF-A0A7R9A6F7-F1
#
_cell.length_a   1.000
_cell.length_b   1.000
_cell.length_c   1.000
_cell.angle_alpha   90.00
_cell.angle_beta   90.00
_cell.angle_gamma   90.00
#
_symmetry.space_group_name_H-M   'P 1'
#
loop_
_entity.id
_entity.type
_entity.pdbx_description
1 polymer ?
#
loop_
_entity_poly.entity_id
_entity_poly.type
_entity_poly.pdbx_seq_one_letter_code
_entity_poly.pdbx_strand_id
1 'polypeptide(L)'
;MSTFKSDSLEELDLSSNKITNVEFDRWETPKLRILSLQQCAVESVRIFKSDSLEELEELFLNGNIIWNVEFDMRIIPKLRNLQLSSNDLTSDPAVKSDSLEELNLNSNKIRIVEFNRWETPKLRKLWLRGNALTSLQDFKSDSLEELDLGINKITKVEFDKWATPKLRILILDHNSLTSLPAFNSDRLSEGLPVSKSKEGNVAYRLVLP
;
A
#
# COMPACT_ATOMS: atom_id res chain seq x y z
N MET A 1 -6.47 10.10 -32.86
CA MET A 1 -7.16 9.82 -31.58
C MET A 1 -6.83 10.95 -30.62
N SER A 2 -7.83 11.46 -29.90
CA SER A 2 -7.83 12.77 -29.24
C SER A 2 -7.02 12.84 -27.96
N THR A 3 -6.30 13.94 -27.76
CA THR A 3 -5.71 14.37 -26.49
C THR A 3 -6.80 14.71 -25.47
N PHE A 4 -6.55 14.48 -24.19
CA PHE A 4 -7.44 14.89 -23.11
C PHE A 4 -6.85 16.12 -22.41
N LYS A 5 -7.53 17.27 -22.49
CA LYS A 5 -7.03 18.54 -21.99
C LYS A 5 -8.04 19.21 -21.07
N SER A 6 -7.58 19.69 -19.92
CA SER A 6 -8.32 20.60 -19.06
C SER A 6 -7.39 21.38 -18.14
N ASP A 7 -7.42 22.71 -18.24
CA ASP A 7 -6.56 23.60 -17.45
C ASP A 7 -7.07 23.84 -16.00
N SER A 8 -8.27 23.33 -15.69
CA SER A 8 -8.95 23.56 -14.40
C SER A 8 -9.42 22.27 -13.71
N LEU A 9 -9.25 21.11 -14.33
CA LEU A 9 -9.70 19.85 -13.74
C LEU A 9 -8.79 19.45 -12.57
N GLU A 10 -9.36 19.38 -11.37
CA GLU A 10 -8.64 18.97 -10.16
C GLU A 10 -8.95 17.52 -9.76
N GLU A 11 -10.14 17.03 -10.10
CA GLU A 11 -10.58 15.68 -9.76
C GLU A 11 -11.18 15.02 -10.99
N LEU A 12 -10.78 13.78 -11.26
CA LEU A 12 -11.28 12.98 -12.36
C LEU A 12 -11.63 11.58 -11.86
N ASP A 13 -12.93 11.29 -11.83
CA ASP A 13 -13.42 9.94 -11.56
C ASP A 13 -13.84 9.26 -12.86
N LEU A 14 -13.12 8.19 -13.20
CA LEU A 14 -13.36 7.32 -14.34
C LEU A 14 -13.76 5.90 -13.90
N SER A 15 -14.09 5.71 -12.63
CA SER A 15 -14.37 4.39 -12.06
C SER A 15 -15.56 3.69 -12.73
N SER A 16 -15.58 2.36 -12.66
CA SER A 16 -16.64 1.51 -13.23
C SER A 16 -16.84 1.68 -14.75
N ASN A 17 -15.81 2.10 -15.46
CA ASN A 17 -15.79 2.16 -16.91
C ASN A 17 -15.00 0.97 -17.49
N LYS A 18 -14.77 0.96 -18.81
CA LYS A 18 -14.03 -0.10 -19.51
C LYS A 18 -12.65 0.39 -19.96
N ILE A 19 -12.00 1.18 -19.12
CA ILE A 19 -10.72 1.83 -19.42
C ILE A 19 -9.60 0.87 -19.01
N THR A 20 -9.20 0.00 -19.93
CA THR A 20 -8.18 -1.03 -19.66
C THR A 20 -6.75 -0.50 -19.78
N ASN A 21 -6.56 0.65 -20.42
CA ASN A 21 -5.25 1.29 -20.62
C ASN A 21 -5.37 2.81 -20.52
N VAL A 22 -4.41 3.46 -19.87
CA VAL A 22 -4.36 4.92 -19.73
C VAL A 22 -3.00 5.43 -20.20
N GLU A 23 -3.02 6.18 -21.31
CA GLU A 23 -1.85 6.85 -21.89
C GLU A 23 -1.72 8.27 -21.30
N PHE A 24 -1.13 8.37 -20.10
CA PHE A 24 -0.96 9.63 -19.35
C PHE A 24 -0.08 10.67 -20.05
N ASP A 25 0.74 10.23 -21.01
CA ASP A 25 1.63 11.08 -21.80
C ASP A 25 0.86 11.99 -22.78
N ARG A 26 -0.44 11.72 -23.01
CA ARG A 26 -1.32 12.51 -23.88
C ARG A 26 -2.32 13.38 -23.13
N TRP A 27 -2.19 13.45 -21.81
CA TRP A 27 -3.02 14.30 -20.98
C TRP A 27 -2.37 15.67 -20.84
N GLU A 28 -3.19 16.72 -20.80
CA GLU A 28 -2.82 18.10 -20.45
C GLU A 28 -3.73 18.55 -19.31
N THR A 29 -3.42 18.11 -18.09
CA THR A 29 -4.25 18.31 -16.89
C THR A 29 -3.42 18.82 -15.72
N PRO A 30 -2.81 20.02 -15.83
CA PRO A 30 -1.77 20.50 -14.92
C PRO A 30 -2.23 20.72 -13.47
N LYS A 31 -3.53 20.64 -13.20
CA LYS A 31 -4.11 20.81 -11.86
C LYS A 31 -4.73 19.53 -11.29
N LEU A 32 -4.60 18.40 -11.98
CA LEU A 32 -5.23 17.16 -11.54
C LEU A 32 -4.57 16.65 -10.26
N ARG A 33 -5.34 16.63 -9.17
CA ARG A 33 -4.91 16.21 -7.83
C ARG A 33 -5.44 14.83 -7.47
N ILE A 34 -6.63 14.49 -7.95
CA ILE A 34 -7.28 13.21 -7.65
C ILE A 34 -7.65 12.50 -8.94
N LEU A 35 -7.18 11.25 -9.10
CA LEU A 35 -7.55 10.38 -10.20
C LEU A 35 -8.10 9.06 -9.69
N SER A 36 -9.31 8.70 -10.11
CA SER A 36 -9.92 7.41 -9.82
C SER A 36 -10.14 6.61 -11.09
N LEU A 37 -9.57 5.41 -11.13
CA LEU A 37 -9.66 4.41 -12.20
C LEU A 37 -10.10 3.06 -11.62
N GLN A 38 -10.96 3.08 -10.60
CA GLN A 38 -11.39 1.89 -9.90
C GLN A 38 -12.31 1.03 -10.79
N GLN A 39 -12.18 -0.30 -10.72
CA GLN A 39 -13.08 -1.21 -11.45
C GLN A 39 -13.13 -0.95 -12.97
N CYS A 40 -11.98 -0.64 -13.58
CA CYS A 40 -11.84 -0.34 -15.00
C CYS A 40 -11.26 -1.48 -15.85
N ALA A 41 -10.91 -2.61 -15.20
CA ALA A 41 -10.15 -3.71 -15.79
C ALA A 41 -8.77 -3.29 -16.31
N VAL A 42 -8.10 -2.36 -15.62
CA VAL A 42 -6.71 -1.98 -15.90
C VAL A 42 -5.81 -3.19 -15.63
N GLU A 43 -4.97 -3.55 -16.60
CA GLU A 43 -4.06 -4.70 -16.50
C GLU A 43 -2.66 -4.32 -15.99
N SER A 44 -2.21 -3.11 -16.30
CA SER A 44 -0.92 -2.61 -15.85
C SER A 44 -0.93 -1.08 -15.80
N VAL A 45 -0.09 -0.51 -14.95
CA VAL A 45 0.08 0.95 -14.86
C VAL A 45 1.53 1.30 -15.12
N ARG A 46 1.74 2.22 -16.06
CA ARG A 46 3.05 2.71 -16.48
C ARG A 46 3.04 4.22 -16.52
N ILE A 47 3.81 4.85 -15.63
CA ILE A 47 3.97 6.30 -15.57
C ILE A 47 5.46 6.62 -15.70
N PHE A 48 5.89 6.96 -16.93
CA PHE A 48 7.30 7.24 -17.26
C PHE A 48 7.52 8.60 -17.93
N LYS A 49 6.45 9.29 -18.33
CA LYS A 49 6.50 10.66 -18.85
C LYS A 49 5.13 11.31 -18.76
N SER A 50 4.98 12.36 -17.96
CA SER A 50 3.80 13.24 -17.99
C SER A 50 4.02 14.49 -17.13
N ASP A 51 3.96 15.67 -17.72
CA ASP A 51 3.96 16.93 -16.96
C ASP A 51 2.55 17.20 -16.36
N SER A 52 1.58 16.35 -16.69
CA SER A 52 0.16 16.51 -16.31
C SER A 52 -0.22 15.85 -15.00
N LEU A 53 0.71 15.14 -14.36
CA LEU A 53 0.47 14.48 -13.07
C LEU A 53 1.36 15.04 -11.95
N GLU A 54 2.04 16.17 -12.18
CA GLU A 54 2.92 16.81 -11.19
C GLU A 54 2.17 17.19 -9.90
N GLU A 55 0.89 17.54 -10.02
CA GLU A 55 0.00 17.91 -8.93
C GLU A 55 -0.79 16.72 -8.35
N LEU A 56 -0.60 15.50 -8.87
CA LEU A 56 -1.38 14.34 -8.45
C LEU A 56 -1.04 13.97 -6.99
N GLU A 57 -2.04 14.01 -6.13
CA GLU A 57 -1.96 13.71 -4.70
C GLU A 57 -2.54 12.33 -4.38
N GLU A 58 -3.61 11.92 -5.07
CA GLU A 58 -4.33 10.67 -4.80
C GLU A 58 -4.62 9.88 -6.08
N LEU A 59 -4.26 8.59 -6.06
CA LEU A 59 -4.48 7.68 -7.17
C LEU A 59 -5.21 6.41 -6.70
N PHE A 60 -6.44 6.25 -7.19
CA PHE A 60 -7.29 5.11 -6.88
C PHE A 60 -7.35 4.12 -8.04
N LEU A 61 -6.82 2.92 -7.82
CA LEU A 61 -6.72 1.83 -8.79
C LEU A 61 -7.34 0.53 -8.26
N ASN A 62 -8.24 0.63 -7.27
CA ASN A 62 -8.85 -0.53 -6.63
C ASN A 62 -9.72 -1.35 -7.61
N GLY A 63 -9.77 -2.67 -7.39
CA GLY A 63 -10.70 -3.55 -8.10
C GLY A 63 -10.39 -3.68 -9.59
N ASN A 64 -9.11 -3.61 -9.97
CA ASN A 64 -8.65 -3.86 -11.33
C ASN A 64 -8.00 -5.25 -11.44
N ILE A 65 -7.34 -5.53 -12.57
CA ILE A 65 -6.59 -6.77 -12.81
C ILE A 65 -5.09 -6.45 -12.95
N ILE A 66 -4.62 -5.48 -12.16
CA ILE A 66 -3.24 -4.99 -12.25
C ILE A 66 -2.31 -6.06 -11.72
N TRP A 67 -1.47 -6.60 -12.60
CA TRP A 67 -0.46 -7.60 -12.23
C TRP A 67 0.94 -6.99 -12.06
N ASN A 68 1.16 -5.79 -12.60
CA ASN A 68 2.42 -5.06 -12.50
C ASN A 68 2.20 -3.53 -12.49
N VAL A 69 3.03 -2.85 -11.71
CA VAL A 69 3.01 -1.40 -11.52
C VAL A 69 4.42 -0.87 -11.72
N GLU A 70 4.56 0.04 -12.68
CA GLU A 70 5.83 0.69 -12.99
C GLU A 70 5.65 2.21 -12.89
N PHE A 71 6.15 2.78 -11.79
CA PHE A 71 6.13 4.21 -11.54
C PHE A 71 7.53 4.80 -11.59
N ASP A 72 7.66 5.91 -12.30
CA ASP A 72 8.67 6.90 -11.95
C ASP A 72 8.04 7.93 -11.02
N MET A 73 8.26 7.77 -9.71
CA MET A 73 7.69 8.65 -8.69
C MET A 73 8.17 10.11 -8.81
N ARG A 74 9.22 10.39 -9.60
CA ARG A 74 9.64 11.77 -9.93
C ARG A 74 8.61 12.52 -10.76
N ILE A 75 7.70 11.79 -11.42
CA ILE A 75 6.64 12.32 -12.29
C ILE A 75 5.38 12.65 -11.49
N ILE A 76 5.18 11.94 -10.38
CA ILE A 76 4.07 12.15 -9.44
C ILE A 76 4.63 12.52 -8.06
N PRO A 77 5.45 13.59 -7.97
CA PRO A 77 6.23 13.90 -6.78
C PRO A 77 5.36 14.27 -5.58
N LYS A 78 4.08 14.61 -5.80
CA LYS A 78 3.11 14.97 -4.75
C LYS A 78 2.19 13.82 -4.34
N LEU A 79 2.35 12.62 -4.87
CA LEU A 79 1.46 11.50 -4.55
C LEU A 79 1.58 11.10 -3.09
N ARG A 80 0.50 11.29 -2.33
CA ARG A 80 0.40 10.98 -0.90
C ARG A 80 -0.40 9.73 -0.62
N ASN A 81 -1.37 9.40 -1.48
CA ASN A 81 -2.28 8.28 -1.30
C ASN A 81 -2.33 7.40 -2.56
N LEU A 82 -1.92 6.13 -2.42
CA LEU A 82 -1.95 5.15 -3.50
C LEU A 82 -2.79 3.93 -3.10
N GLN A 83 -3.88 3.72 -3.82
CA GLN A 83 -4.84 2.65 -3.53
C GLN A 83 -4.83 1.59 -4.64
N LEU A 84 -4.24 0.43 -4.35
CA LEU A 84 -4.06 -0.70 -5.27
C LEU A 84 -4.77 -1.97 -4.76
N SER A 85 -5.80 -1.82 -3.92
CA SER A 85 -6.47 -2.97 -3.33
C SER A 85 -7.27 -3.78 -4.36
N SER A 86 -7.45 -5.08 -4.12
CA SER A 86 -8.22 -5.97 -5.00
C SER A 86 -7.69 -5.97 -6.43
N ASN A 87 -6.41 -6.35 -6.58
CA ASN A 87 -5.69 -6.48 -7.85
C ASN A 87 -4.98 -7.84 -7.92
N ASP A 88 -4.18 -8.06 -8.97
CA ASP A 88 -3.48 -9.31 -9.23
C ASP A 88 -1.97 -9.25 -8.97
N LEU A 89 -1.50 -8.29 -8.16
CA LEU A 89 -0.08 -8.08 -7.88
C LEU A 89 0.52 -9.32 -7.20
N THR A 90 1.57 -9.89 -7.80
CA THR A 90 2.31 -11.02 -7.22
C THR A 90 3.55 -10.61 -6.43
N SER A 91 3.98 -9.36 -6.59
CA SER A 91 5.11 -8.72 -5.91
C SER A 91 4.72 -7.31 -5.49
N ASP A 92 5.38 -6.79 -4.47
CA ASP A 92 5.23 -5.39 -4.09
C ASP A 92 5.79 -4.43 -5.17
N PRO A 93 5.20 -3.23 -5.32
CA PRO A 93 5.79 -2.20 -6.16
C PRO A 93 7.07 -1.66 -5.51
N ALA A 94 8.13 -1.46 -6.29
CA ALA A 94 9.32 -0.78 -5.80
C ALA A 94 9.03 0.72 -5.68
N VAL A 95 8.58 1.16 -4.51
CA VAL A 95 8.19 2.56 -4.29
C VAL A 95 9.34 3.34 -3.68
N LYS A 96 9.83 4.34 -4.43
CA LYS A 96 10.75 5.37 -3.94
C LYS A 96 10.05 6.72 -4.02
N SER A 97 9.52 7.21 -2.92
CA SER A 97 8.68 8.41 -2.89
C SER A 97 8.88 9.21 -1.61
N ASP A 98 9.22 10.48 -1.76
CA ASP A 98 9.39 11.44 -0.66
C ASP A 98 8.07 12.03 -0.13
N SER A 99 6.94 11.64 -0.73
CA SER A 99 5.61 12.19 -0.45
C SER A 99 4.57 11.15 -0.06
N LEU A 100 4.75 9.87 -0.41
CA LEU A 100 3.76 8.84 -0.13
C LEU A 100 3.55 8.65 1.38
N GLU A 101 2.30 8.79 1.81
CA GLU A 101 1.86 8.68 3.21
C GLU A 101 1.03 7.41 3.45
N GLU A 102 0.24 6.99 2.46
CA GLU A 102 -0.65 5.83 2.55
C GLU A 102 -0.54 4.94 1.32
N LEU A 103 -0.34 3.63 1.56
CA LEU A 103 -0.28 2.60 0.53
C LEU A 103 -1.20 1.43 0.88
N ASN A 104 -2.19 1.18 0.02
CA ASN A 104 -3.11 0.06 0.15
C ASN A 104 -2.82 -1.01 -0.90
N LEU A 105 -2.34 -2.17 -0.46
CA LEU A 105 -2.08 -3.37 -1.25
C LEU A 105 -2.96 -4.54 -0.82
N ASN A 106 -4.08 -4.27 -0.14
CA ASN A 106 -5.00 -5.30 0.32
C ASN A 106 -5.52 -6.17 -0.83
N SER A 107 -5.83 -7.43 -0.54
CA SER A 107 -6.48 -8.36 -1.48
C SER A 107 -5.72 -8.48 -2.80
N ASN A 108 -4.41 -8.72 -2.71
CA ASN A 108 -3.54 -9.03 -3.85
C ASN A 108 -2.97 -10.47 -3.71
N LYS A 109 -1.98 -10.83 -4.52
CA LYS A 109 -1.32 -12.15 -4.53
C LYS A 109 0.15 -12.07 -4.08
N ILE A 110 0.50 -11.04 -3.31
CA ILE A 110 1.88 -10.76 -2.89
C ILE A 110 2.34 -11.85 -1.93
N ARG A 111 3.50 -12.45 -2.20
CA ARG A 111 4.09 -13.52 -1.37
C ARG A 111 5.24 -13.05 -0.50
N ILE A 112 5.94 -12.01 -0.96
CA ILE A 112 7.11 -11.43 -0.30
C ILE A 112 7.01 -9.92 -0.51
N VAL A 113 7.37 -9.15 0.53
CA VAL A 113 7.59 -7.70 0.42
C VAL A 113 9.07 -7.43 0.64
N GLU A 114 9.71 -6.79 -0.33
CA GLU A 114 11.13 -6.43 -0.28
C GLU A 114 11.30 -4.99 0.22
N PHE A 115 11.07 -4.76 1.51
CA PHE A 115 11.12 -3.42 2.11
C PHE A 115 12.45 -2.69 1.96
N ASN A 116 13.56 -3.42 1.77
CA ASN A 116 14.86 -2.83 1.45
C ASN A 116 14.89 -2.08 0.11
N ARG A 117 13.91 -2.30 -0.77
CA ARG A 117 13.75 -1.58 -2.04
C ARG A 117 12.91 -0.31 -1.91
N TRP A 118 12.31 -0.09 -0.74
CA TRP A 118 11.44 1.04 -0.50
C TRP A 118 12.24 2.21 0.07
N GLU A 119 12.03 3.39 -0.49
CA GLU A 119 12.54 4.65 0.03
C GLU A 119 11.34 5.58 0.22
N THR A 120 10.67 5.43 1.38
CA THR A 120 9.39 6.10 1.66
C THR A 120 9.39 6.76 3.04
N PRO A 121 10.15 7.86 3.23
CA PRO A 121 10.38 8.47 4.54
C PRO A 121 9.12 9.08 5.19
N LYS A 122 8.00 9.16 4.46
CA LYS A 122 6.72 9.68 4.96
C LYS A 122 5.62 8.63 5.03
N LEU A 123 5.88 7.37 4.69
CA LEU A 123 4.83 6.35 4.69
C LEU A 123 4.38 6.05 6.13
N ARG A 124 3.12 6.36 6.44
CA ARG A 124 2.52 6.23 7.77
C ARG A 124 1.60 5.02 7.86
N LYS A 125 0.92 4.66 6.77
CA LYS A 125 -0.01 3.53 6.73
C LYS A 125 0.30 2.60 5.58
N LEU A 126 0.40 1.31 5.90
CA LEU A 126 0.59 0.24 4.93
C LEU A 126 -0.41 -0.87 5.20
N TRP A 127 -1.23 -1.18 4.21
CA TRP A 127 -2.19 -2.28 4.29
C TRP A 127 -1.84 -3.37 3.28
N LEU A 128 -1.64 -4.58 3.79
CA LEU A 128 -1.25 -5.81 3.06
C LEU A 128 -2.21 -6.96 3.40
N ARG A 129 -3.40 -6.66 3.91
CA ARG A 129 -4.42 -7.64 4.31
C ARG A 129 -4.83 -8.49 3.13
N GLY A 130 -5.04 -9.80 3.30
CA GLY A 130 -5.57 -10.64 2.23
C GLY A 130 -4.57 -10.90 1.12
N ASN A 131 -3.30 -11.09 1.46
CA ASN A 131 -2.23 -11.49 0.55
C ASN A 131 -1.79 -12.95 0.83
N ALA A 132 -0.65 -13.36 0.29
CA ALA A 132 -0.09 -14.69 0.47
C ALA A 132 1.27 -14.67 1.21
N LEU A 133 1.48 -13.67 2.07
CA LEU A 133 2.73 -13.50 2.82
C LEU A 133 2.95 -14.65 3.81
N THR A 134 4.12 -15.28 3.78
CA THR A 134 4.49 -16.37 4.71
C THR A 134 5.46 -15.91 5.81
N SER A 135 6.16 -14.81 5.57
CA SER A 135 7.05 -14.14 6.51
C SER A 135 7.16 -12.66 6.13
N LEU A 136 7.72 -11.88 7.04
CA LEU A 136 8.19 -10.52 6.77
C LEU A 136 9.69 -10.51 7.02
N GLN A 137 10.44 -10.05 6.02
CA GLN A 137 11.88 -9.83 6.16
C GLN A 137 12.14 -8.59 7.03
N ASP A 138 13.42 -8.28 7.25
CA ASP A 138 13.89 -7.09 7.97
C ASP A 138 13.14 -5.84 7.48
N PHE A 139 12.37 -5.23 8.39
CA PHE A 139 11.51 -4.11 8.06
C PHE A 139 11.97 -2.86 8.79
N LYS A 140 12.33 -1.83 8.03
CA LYS A 140 12.79 -0.54 8.57
C LYS A 140 11.91 0.56 8.02
N SER A 141 11.30 1.33 8.92
CA SER A 141 10.54 2.53 8.56
C SER A 141 10.45 3.47 9.76
N ASP A 142 11.00 4.67 9.60
CA ASP A 142 10.99 5.71 10.64
C ASP A 142 9.66 6.47 10.75
N SER A 143 8.75 6.23 9.79
CA SER A 143 7.47 6.94 9.66
C SER A 143 6.25 6.07 9.91
N LEU A 144 6.34 4.75 9.74
CA LEU A 144 5.15 3.90 9.76
C LEU A 144 4.48 3.89 11.13
N GLU A 145 3.18 4.14 11.14
CA GLU A 145 2.31 4.18 12.32
C GLU A 145 1.34 2.98 12.32
N GLU A 146 0.91 2.52 11.16
CA GLU A 146 -0.05 1.44 10.99
C GLU A 146 0.39 0.42 9.94
N LEU A 147 0.34 -0.85 10.31
CA LEU A 147 0.62 -1.99 9.45
C LEU A 147 -0.47 -3.05 9.59
N ASP A 148 -1.22 -3.32 8.52
CA ASP A 148 -2.18 -4.42 8.46
C ASP A 148 -1.64 -5.57 7.61
N LEU A 149 -1.48 -6.73 8.26
CA LEU A 149 -1.02 -7.98 7.69
C LEU A 149 -2.03 -9.10 7.92
N GLY A 150 -3.27 -8.78 8.26
CA GLY A 150 -4.31 -9.76 8.51
C GLY A 150 -4.63 -10.60 7.26
N ILE A 151 -5.23 -11.77 7.43
CA ILE A 151 -5.58 -12.67 6.31
C ILE A 151 -4.35 -12.91 5.42
N ASN A 152 -3.29 -13.47 6.00
CA ASN A 152 -2.07 -13.88 5.30
C ASN A 152 -1.71 -15.31 5.74
N LYS A 153 -0.49 -15.77 5.46
CA LYS A 153 0.02 -17.11 5.82
C LYS A 153 1.25 -17.01 6.72
N ILE A 154 1.38 -15.91 7.47
CA ILE A 154 2.56 -15.61 8.28
C ILE A 154 2.64 -16.62 9.42
N THR A 155 3.78 -17.30 9.54
CA THR A 155 4.02 -18.31 10.59
C THR A 155 4.87 -17.79 11.74
N LYS A 156 5.71 -16.79 11.47
CA LYS A 156 6.57 -16.12 12.45
C LYS A 156 6.81 -14.66 12.06
N VAL A 157 7.05 -13.83 13.07
CA VAL A 157 7.50 -12.44 12.90
C VAL A 157 8.72 -12.23 13.81
N GLU A 158 9.83 -11.79 13.22
CA GLU A 158 11.10 -11.57 13.92
C GLU A 158 11.26 -10.09 14.26
N PHE A 159 10.52 -9.62 15.28
CA PHE A 159 10.46 -8.19 15.65
C PHE A 159 11.80 -7.58 16.02
N ASP A 160 12.76 -8.35 16.52
CA ASP A 160 14.11 -7.86 16.82
C ASP A 160 14.86 -7.36 15.57
N LYS A 161 14.39 -7.74 14.37
CA LYS A 161 14.94 -7.27 13.09
C LYS A 161 14.18 -6.07 12.52
N TRP A 162 13.15 -5.59 13.22
CA TRP A 162 12.35 -4.46 12.78
C TRP A 162 12.86 -3.17 13.41
N ALA A 163 13.04 -2.13 12.59
CA ALA A 163 13.32 -0.77 13.03
C ALA A 163 12.12 0.12 12.68
N THR A 164 11.09 0.09 13.53
CA THR A 164 9.83 0.81 13.34
C THR A 164 9.44 1.58 14.60
N PRO A 165 10.12 2.71 14.90
CA PRO A 165 9.96 3.42 16.17
C PRO A 165 8.59 4.05 16.35
N LYS A 166 7.85 4.36 15.27
CA LYS A 166 6.52 5.00 15.32
C LYS A 166 5.34 4.04 15.17
N LEU A 167 5.60 2.75 14.92
CA LEU A 167 4.54 1.79 14.69
C LEU A 167 3.69 1.67 15.95
N ARG A 168 2.40 1.99 15.83
CA ARG A 168 1.43 1.97 16.93
C ARG A 168 0.30 0.97 16.69
N ILE A 169 -0.03 0.64 15.45
CA ILE A 169 -1.08 -0.32 15.11
C ILE A 169 -0.46 -1.42 14.26
N LEU A 170 -0.55 -2.66 14.76
CA LEU A 170 -0.18 -3.85 14.01
C LEU A 170 -1.32 -4.86 14.03
N ILE A 171 -1.79 -5.23 12.84
CA ILE A 171 -2.88 -6.20 12.65
C ILE A 171 -2.31 -7.47 12.02
N LEU A 172 -2.52 -8.62 12.66
CA LEU A 172 -1.97 -9.94 12.31
C LEU A 172 -3.05 -11.04 12.40
N ASP A 173 -4.33 -10.69 12.47
CA ASP A 173 -5.44 -11.66 12.53
C ASP A 173 -5.47 -12.59 11.30
N HIS A 174 -6.02 -13.80 11.45
CA HIS A 174 -6.14 -14.75 10.33
C HIS A 174 -4.78 -15.04 9.64
N ASN A 175 -3.77 -15.34 10.45
CA ASN A 175 -2.47 -15.86 10.04
C ASN A 175 -2.21 -17.23 10.69
N SER A 176 -1.06 -17.84 10.42
CA SER A 176 -0.66 -19.16 10.94
C SER A 176 0.41 -19.07 12.04
N LEU A 177 0.35 -18.02 12.86
CA LEU A 177 1.32 -17.77 13.94
C LEU A 177 1.25 -18.86 15.01
N THR A 178 2.39 -19.47 15.34
CA THR A 178 2.48 -20.56 16.34
C THR A 178 2.87 -20.08 17.74
N SER A 179 3.42 -18.87 17.85
CA SER A 179 3.79 -18.25 19.12
C SER A 179 3.45 -16.77 19.12
N LEU A 180 3.28 -16.21 20.31
CA LEU A 180 3.27 -14.77 20.46
C LEU A 180 4.63 -14.22 20.04
N PRO A 181 4.68 -13.08 19.34
CA PRO A 181 5.94 -12.43 19.10
C PRO A 181 6.52 -11.89 20.40
N ALA A 182 7.82 -12.12 20.60
CA ALA A 182 8.56 -11.47 21.67
C ALA A 182 8.74 -9.99 21.29
N PHE A 183 8.04 -9.11 21.99
CA PHE A 183 8.39 -7.69 22.00
C PHE A 183 9.44 -7.51 23.08
N ASN A 184 10.56 -6.83 22.76
CA ASN A 184 11.46 -6.37 23.82
C ASN A 184 10.63 -5.54 24.81
N SER A 185 10.67 -5.97 26.08
CA SER A 185 9.77 -5.55 27.16
C SER A 185 9.73 -4.04 27.41
N ASP A 186 10.70 -3.31 26.88
CA ASP A 186 10.84 -1.87 27.03
C ASP A 186 9.79 -1.07 26.23
N ARG A 187 9.04 -1.71 25.32
CA ARG A 187 7.96 -1.10 24.52
C ARG A 187 6.54 -1.50 24.97
N LEU A 188 6.35 -2.13 26.12
CA LEU A 188 5.04 -2.71 26.53
C LEU A 188 4.34 -1.93 27.65
N SER A 189 4.60 -0.63 27.85
CA SER A 189 4.06 0.05 29.02
C SER A 189 2.55 0.17 29.06
N GLU A 190 1.81 0.33 27.95
CA GLU A 190 0.34 0.40 28.00
C GLU A 190 -0.34 -0.08 26.70
N GLY A 191 -0.81 -1.34 26.65
CA GLY A 191 -1.64 -1.80 25.53
C GLY A 191 -1.92 -3.31 25.47
N LEU A 192 -2.95 -3.79 26.17
CA LEU A 192 -3.62 -5.06 25.87
C LEU A 192 -5.14 -4.80 25.87
N PRO A 193 -5.91 -5.35 24.91
CA PRO A 193 -6.16 -6.79 24.91
C PRO A 193 -6.02 -7.48 23.54
N VAL A 194 -5.36 -8.64 23.59
CA VAL A 194 -5.47 -9.73 22.61
C VAL A 194 -6.94 -10.18 22.56
N SER A 195 -7.66 -9.89 21.48
CA SER A 195 -8.98 -10.50 21.27
C SER A 195 -8.82 -11.86 20.59
N LYS A 196 -8.86 -12.95 21.37
CA LYS A 196 -9.16 -14.27 20.82
C LYS A 196 -10.56 -14.21 20.19
N SER A 197 -10.67 -14.34 18.87
CA SER A 197 -11.99 -14.57 18.26
C SER A 197 -12.47 -15.98 18.66
N LYS A 198 -13.78 -16.15 18.82
CA LYS A 198 -14.41 -17.39 19.29
C LYS A 198 -14.25 -18.60 18.35
N GLU A 199 -13.54 -18.46 17.23
CA GLU A 199 -13.45 -19.47 16.15
C GLU A 199 -12.05 -20.07 15.94
N GLY A 200 -11.16 -19.99 16.93
CA GLY A 200 -9.83 -20.63 16.84
C GLY A 200 -8.80 -19.84 16.03
N ASN A 201 -9.19 -18.72 15.39
CA ASN A 201 -8.27 -17.74 14.83
C ASN A 201 -7.99 -16.64 15.86
N VAL A 202 -6.74 -16.55 16.33
CA VAL A 202 -6.33 -15.45 17.21
C VAL A 202 -6.28 -14.17 16.38
N ALA A 203 -7.15 -13.20 16.68
CA ALA A 203 -7.09 -11.90 16.05
C ALA A 203 -6.08 -11.04 16.81
N TYR A 204 -4.94 -10.78 16.20
CA TYR A 204 -3.88 -9.97 16.79
C TYR A 204 -4.05 -8.54 16.31
N ARG A 205 -4.64 -7.68 17.13
CA ARG A 205 -4.50 -6.23 17.00
C ARG A 205 -3.65 -5.75 18.15
N LEU A 206 -2.43 -5.35 17.87
CA LEU A 206 -1.50 -4.81 18.84
C LEU A 206 -1.53 -3.29 18.73
N VAL A 207 -1.82 -2.64 19.84
CA VAL A 207 -1.60 -1.21 20.00
C VAL A 207 -0.28 -1.08 20.74
N LEU A 208 0.75 -0.61 20.04
CA LEU A 208 2.06 -0.30 20.63
C LEU A 208 2.00 1.14 21.18
N PRO A 209 2.73 1.45 22.26
CA PRO A 209 2.77 2.79 22.86
C PRO A 209 3.33 3.86 21.91
#